data_AF-A0A7C5BVR0-F1
#
_entry.id   AF-A0A7C5BVR0-F1
#
_cell.length_a   1.000
_cell.length_b   1.000
_cell.length_c   1.000
_cell.angle_alpha   90.00
_cell.angle_beta   90.00
_cell.angle_gamma   90.00
#
_symmetry.space_group_name_H-M   'P 1'
#
loop_
_entity.id
_entity.type
_entity.pdbx_description
1 polymer ?
#
loop_
_entity_poly.entity_id
_entity_poly.type
_entity_poly.pdbx_seq_one_letter_code
_entity_poly.pdbx_strand_id
1 'polypeptide(L)'
;MKRLRTSLVAVVVVVMLTSAAAWAFPTFLKVFTDTYKVKADSTLGKASCAVCHVAKNKTDQLNPYGQDLKKALDNDKVTKKSLTKVEKLDSDKDGVTNIDEIKAGTLPGDPKSK
;
A
#
# COMPACT_ATOMS: atom_id res chain seq x y z
N MET A 1 16.20 49.89 17.88
CA MET A 1 16.19 48.45 18.25
C MET A 1 14.80 47.76 18.23
N LYS A 2 13.70 48.38 17.75
CA LYS A 2 12.37 47.72 17.70
C LYS A 2 11.93 47.21 16.31
N ARG A 3 12.50 47.72 15.21
CA ARG A 3 12.12 47.32 13.82
C ARG A 3 12.87 46.09 13.28
N LEU A 4 13.93 45.64 13.96
CA LEU A 4 14.70 44.45 13.58
C LEU A 4 14.04 43.15 14.08
N ARG A 5 13.18 43.24 15.12
CA ARG A 5 12.49 42.09 15.73
C ARG A 5 11.22 41.68 14.97
N THR A 6 10.59 42.60 14.25
CA THR A 6 9.37 42.32 13.48
C THR A 6 9.65 41.62 12.15
N SER A 7 10.82 41.85 11.53
CA SER A 7 11.20 41.19 10.28
C SER A 7 11.63 39.74 10.47
N LEU A 8 12.14 39.36 11.65
CA LEU A 8 12.50 37.96 11.92
C LEU A 8 11.27 37.06 12.12
N VAL A 9 10.17 37.61 12.67
CA VAL A 9 8.93 36.86 12.91
C VAL A 9 8.17 36.62 11.61
N ALA A 10 8.20 37.55 10.66
CA ALA A 10 7.51 37.40 9.37
C ALA A 10 8.15 36.35 8.45
N VAL A 11 9.47 36.14 8.52
CA VAL A 11 10.18 35.16 7.68
C VAL A 11 9.99 33.72 8.19
N VAL A 12 9.79 33.53 9.50
CA VAL A 12 9.59 32.18 10.08
C VAL A 12 8.20 31.61 9.78
N VAL A 13 7.17 32.46 9.61
CA VAL A 13 5.79 32.00 9.35
C VAL A 13 5.57 31.54 7.90
N VAL A 14 6.34 32.05 6.93
CA VAL A 14 6.19 31.68 5.51
C VAL A 14 6.84 30.32 5.19
N VAL A 15 7.81 29.86 5.97
CA VAL A 15 8.54 28.60 5.73
C VAL A 15 7.75 27.36 6.18
N MET A 16 6.70 27.50 7.00
CA MET A 16 5.91 26.37 7.51
C MET A 16 4.77 25.88 6.57
N LEU A 17 4.48 26.57 5.47
CA LEU A 17 3.30 26.26 4.64
C LEU A 17 3.57 25.32 3.45
N THR A 18 4.80 24.83 3.26
CA THR A 18 5.14 23.92 2.14
C THR A 18 5.58 22.54 2.61
N SER A 19 5.05 22.06 3.73
CA SER A 19 5.13 20.63 4.07
C SER A 19 4.24 19.85 3.12
N ALA A 20 4.73 19.58 1.91
CA ALA A 20 4.21 18.50 1.10
C ALA A 20 4.22 17.26 1.99
N ALA A 21 3.04 16.77 2.36
CA ALA A 21 2.91 15.51 3.07
C ALA A 21 3.54 14.45 2.16
N ALA A 22 4.79 14.09 2.46
CA ALA A 22 5.42 12.94 1.84
C ALA A 22 4.72 11.73 2.46
N TRP A 23 3.65 11.28 1.81
CA TRP A 23 3.05 9.99 2.11
C TRP A 23 4.09 8.94 1.73
N ALA A 24 4.93 8.58 2.70
CA ALA A 24 5.87 7.49 2.57
C ALA A 24 5.08 6.19 2.48
N PHE A 25 4.53 5.92 1.29
CA PHE A 25 4.02 4.60 0.98
C PHE A 25 5.17 3.62 1.17
N PRO A 26 4.98 2.55 1.97
CA PRO A 26 5.97 1.48 2.02
C PRO A 26 6.30 1.07 0.59
N THR A 27 7.60 0.97 0.27
CA THR A 27 8.08 0.67 -1.09
C THR A 27 7.39 -0.55 -1.71
N PHE A 28 7.02 -1.53 -0.87
CA PHE A 28 6.24 -2.70 -1.26
C PHE A 28 4.85 -2.40 -1.80
N LEU A 29 4.10 -1.53 -1.11
CA LEU A 29 2.75 -1.15 -1.55
C LEU A 29 2.82 -0.38 -2.86
N LYS A 30 3.84 0.46 -3.04
CA LYS A 30 4.06 1.15 -4.31
C LYS A 30 4.28 0.18 -5.47
N VAL A 31 5.11 -0.85 -5.29
CA VAL A 31 5.33 -1.87 -6.33
C VAL A 31 4.02 -2.57 -6.70
N PHE A 32 3.19 -2.91 -5.70
CA PHE A 32 1.88 -3.49 -5.93
C PHE A 32 0.95 -2.56 -6.71
N THR A 33 0.78 -1.31 -6.24
CA THR A 33 -0.12 -0.34 -6.88
C THR A 33 0.32 0.02 -8.29
N ASP A 34 1.63 0.15 -8.53
CA ASP A 34 2.19 0.41 -9.85
C ASP A 34 2.00 -0.79 -10.80
N THR A 35 2.25 -2.01 -10.31
CA THR A 35 2.14 -3.24 -11.12
C THR A 35 0.73 -3.46 -11.62
N TYR A 36 -0.26 -3.24 -10.74
CA TYR A 36 -1.67 -3.50 -11.03
C TYR A 36 -2.48 -2.26 -11.38
N LYS A 37 -1.84 -1.08 -11.46
CA LYS A 37 -2.49 0.21 -11.74
C LYS A 37 -3.72 0.45 -10.86
N VAL A 38 -3.56 0.20 -9.56
CA VAL A 38 -4.65 0.24 -8.58
C VAL A 38 -5.23 1.65 -8.51
N LYS A 39 -6.56 1.76 -8.68
CA LYS A 39 -7.27 3.03 -8.52
C LYS A 39 -7.42 3.36 -7.03
N ALA A 40 -7.10 4.59 -6.64
CA ALA A 40 -7.11 5.00 -5.23
C ALA A 40 -8.50 4.90 -4.56
N ASP A 41 -9.57 5.02 -5.32
CA ASP A 41 -10.96 4.99 -4.85
C ASP A 41 -11.58 3.58 -4.81
N SER A 42 -10.92 2.58 -5.39
CA SER A 42 -11.33 1.17 -5.35
C SER A 42 -11.24 0.57 -3.93
N THR A 43 -11.91 -0.55 -3.70
CA THR A 43 -11.77 -1.32 -2.44
C THR A 43 -10.30 -1.67 -2.20
N LEU A 44 -9.60 -2.15 -3.23
CA LEU A 44 -8.17 -2.45 -3.20
C LEU A 44 -7.29 -1.23 -2.87
N GLY A 45 -7.55 -0.08 -3.51
CA GLY A 45 -6.82 1.17 -3.24
C GLY A 45 -7.03 1.69 -1.82
N LYS A 46 -8.27 1.59 -1.32
CA LYS A 46 -8.61 1.96 0.06
C LYS A 46 -8.05 0.99 1.09
N ALA A 47 -7.84 -0.28 0.76
CA ALA A 47 -7.31 -1.27 1.70
C ALA A 47 -5.87 -1.00 2.13
N SER A 48 -5.04 -0.40 1.26
CA SER A 48 -3.65 -0.01 1.58
C SER A 48 -2.86 -1.19 2.16
N CYS A 49 -2.45 -1.15 3.43
CA CYS A 49 -1.70 -2.25 4.04
C CYS A 49 -2.56 -3.52 4.20
N ALA A 50 -3.89 -3.38 4.30
CA ALA A 50 -4.80 -4.52 4.44
C ALA A 50 -4.91 -5.40 3.19
N VAL A 51 -4.27 -5.01 2.07
CA VAL A 51 -4.14 -5.88 0.90
C VAL A 51 -3.30 -7.13 1.23
N CYS A 52 -2.24 -6.98 2.03
CA CYS A 52 -1.36 -8.09 2.42
C CYS A 52 -1.44 -8.44 3.91
N HIS A 53 -1.95 -7.52 4.73
CA HIS A 53 -2.06 -7.68 6.17
C HIS A 53 -3.50 -7.89 6.60
N VAL A 54 -3.71 -8.47 7.78
CA VAL A 54 -5.04 -8.69 8.33
C VAL A 54 -5.81 -7.39 8.60
N ALA A 55 -5.10 -6.28 8.80
CA ALA A 55 -5.68 -4.94 8.94
C ALA A 55 -4.64 -3.87 8.61
N LYS A 56 -5.11 -2.63 8.34
CA LYS A 56 -4.23 -1.49 8.01
C LYS A 56 -3.17 -1.19 9.08
N ASN A 57 -3.52 -1.40 10.34
CA ASN A 57 -2.70 -1.10 11.52
C ASN A 57 -2.05 -2.34 12.15
N LYS A 58 -2.17 -3.52 11.54
CA LYS A 58 -1.57 -4.78 12.02
C LYS A 58 -0.57 -5.33 11.01
N THR A 59 0.59 -4.70 10.93
CA THR A 59 1.64 -5.03 9.95
C THR A 59 2.50 -6.23 10.37
N ASP A 60 2.33 -6.73 11.59
CA ASP A 60 2.97 -7.94 12.13
C ASP A 60 2.28 -9.23 11.65
N GLN A 61 1.04 -9.13 11.17
CA GLN A 61 0.20 -10.26 10.79
C GLN A 61 -0.19 -10.19 9.31
N LEU A 62 0.12 -11.25 8.57
CA LEU A 62 -0.21 -11.38 7.15
C LEU A 62 -1.56 -12.07 6.97
N ASN A 63 -2.36 -11.56 6.05
CA ASN A 63 -3.54 -12.28 5.55
C ASN A 63 -3.09 -13.46 4.64
N PRO A 64 -4.00 -14.32 4.19
CA PRO A 64 -3.64 -15.46 3.34
C PRO A 64 -2.81 -15.08 2.10
N TYR A 65 -3.23 -14.03 1.36
CA TYR A 65 -2.47 -13.50 0.22
C TYR A 65 -1.05 -13.06 0.60
N GLY A 66 -0.90 -12.31 1.70
CA GLY A 66 0.37 -11.87 2.21
C GLY A 66 1.29 -13.03 2.60
N GLN A 67 0.73 -14.14 3.10
CA GLN A 67 1.49 -15.34 3.42
C GLN A 67 2.02 -16.04 2.15
N ASP A 68 1.24 -16.11 1.09
CA ASP A 68 1.70 -16.67 -0.18
C ASP A 68 2.71 -15.75 -0.86
N LEU A 69 2.47 -14.43 -0.84
CA LEU A 69 3.43 -13.44 -1.33
C LEU A 69 4.76 -13.53 -0.58
N LYS A 70 4.73 -13.73 0.76
CA LYS A 70 5.93 -13.92 1.58
C LYS A 70 6.78 -15.10 1.09
N LYS A 71 6.16 -16.22 0.71
CA LYS A 71 6.87 -17.39 0.15
C LYS A 71 7.46 -17.10 -1.23
N ALA A 72 6.90 -16.14 -1.96
CA ALA A 72 7.29 -15.80 -3.32
C ALA A 72 8.33 -14.67 -3.44
N LEU A 73 8.65 -13.99 -2.33
CA LEU A 73 9.57 -12.86 -2.28
C LEU A 73 10.94 -13.19 -2.90
N ASP A 74 11.58 -12.15 -3.42
CA ASP A 74 12.93 -12.22 -3.95
C ASP A 74 13.84 -11.36 -3.05
N ASN A 75 14.73 -12.01 -2.28
CA ASN A 75 15.59 -11.33 -1.29
C ASN A 75 14.79 -10.42 -0.33
N ASP A 76 13.70 -10.96 0.23
CA ASP A 76 12.77 -10.26 1.13
C ASP A 76 12.11 -8.99 0.56
N LYS A 77 12.15 -8.81 -0.76
CA LYS A 77 11.54 -7.67 -1.45
C LYS A 77 10.31 -8.10 -2.23
N VAL A 78 9.27 -7.27 -2.14
CA VAL A 78 8.15 -7.31 -3.09
C VAL A 78 8.65 -6.74 -4.42
N THR A 79 8.62 -7.57 -5.45
CA THR A 79 8.96 -7.21 -6.83
C THR A 79 7.80 -7.60 -7.74
N LYS A 80 7.77 -7.06 -8.96
CA LYS A 80 6.80 -7.53 -9.97
C LYS A 80 6.85 -9.06 -10.16
N LYS A 81 8.05 -9.64 -10.09
CA LYS A 81 8.26 -11.10 -10.20
C LYS A 81 7.62 -11.85 -9.03
N SER A 82 7.78 -11.39 -7.77
CA SER A 82 7.15 -12.06 -6.63
C SER A 82 5.62 -11.96 -6.68
N LEU A 83 5.09 -10.83 -7.15
CA LEU A 83 3.64 -10.65 -7.38
C LEU A 83 3.11 -11.62 -8.44
N THR A 84 3.75 -11.70 -9.61
CA THR A 84 3.31 -12.60 -10.68
C THR A 84 3.36 -14.09 -10.31
N LYS A 85 4.24 -14.51 -9.39
CA LYS A 85 4.28 -15.89 -8.90
C LYS A 85 3.01 -16.32 -8.17
N VAL A 86 2.30 -15.40 -7.52
CA VAL A 86 1.10 -15.71 -6.73
C VAL A 86 -0.21 -15.39 -7.45
N GLU A 87 -0.17 -14.83 -8.66
CA GLU A 87 -1.35 -14.41 -9.43
C GLU A 87 -2.38 -15.52 -9.64
N LYS A 88 -1.94 -16.76 -9.87
CA LYS A 88 -2.81 -17.91 -10.15
C LYS A 88 -3.24 -18.68 -8.90
N LEU A 89 -2.78 -18.27 -7.73
CA LEU A 89 -3.23 -18.87 -6.48
C LEU A 89 -4.61 -18.31 -6.12
N ASP A 90 -5.38 -19.13 -5.43
CA ASP A 90 -6.58 -18.74 -4.70
C ASP A 90 -6.17 -18.73 -3.22
N SER A 91 -5.68 -17.58 -2.75
CA SER A 91 -4.98 -17.50 -1.47
C SER A 91 -5.93 -17.61 -0.28
N ASP A 92 -7.15 -17.12 -0.39
CA ASP A 92 -8.17 -17.20 0.67
C ASP A 92 -9.20 -18.33 0.49
N LYS A 93 -9.10 -19.09 -0.60
CA LYS A 93 -9.86 -20.31 -0.89
C LYS A 93 -11.33 -20.04 -1.15
N ASP A 94 -11.64 -18.91 -1.77
CA ASP A 94 -12.99 -18.50 -2.12
C ASP A 94 -13.44 -18.94 -3.53
N GLY A 95 -12.51 -19.53 -4.30
CA GLY A 95 -12.71 -20.04 -5.65
C GLY A 95 -12.31 -19.07 -6.76
N VAL A 96 -11.81 -17.87 -6.43
CA VAL A 96 -11.32 -16.87 -7.39
C VAL A 96 -9.79 -16.77 -7.28
N THR A 97 -9.12 -16.49 -8.39
CA THR A 97 -7.65 -16.32 -8.35
C THR A 97 -7.29 -14.90 -7.91
N ASN A 98 -6.14 -14.76 -7.24
CA ASN A 98 -5.62 -13.48 -6.79
C ASN A 98 -5.61 -12.42 -7.90
N ILE A 99 -5.22 -12.78 -9.12
CA ILE A 99 -5.19 -11.81 -10.24
C ILE A 99 -6.59 -11.38 -10.70
N ASP A 100 -7.57 -12.26 -10.62
CA ASP A 100 -8.94 -11.94 -11.04
C ASP A 100 -9.58 -10.99 -10.03
N GLU A 101 -9.39 -11.22 -8.74
CA GLU A 101 -9.80 -10.31 -7.66
C GLU A 101 -9.10 -8.94 -7.76
N ILE A 102 -7.77 -8.93 -7.92
CA ILE A 102 -7.01 -7.68 -8.07
C ILE A 102 -7.53 -6.86 -9.26
N LYS A 103 -7.85 -7.51 -10.38
CA LYS A 103 -8.44 -6.85 -11.56
C LYS A 103 -9.88 -6.39 -11.32
N ALA A 104 -10.66 -7.14 -10.55
CA ALA A 104 -11.99 -6.74 -10.09
C ALA A 104 -11.94 -5.59 -9.06
N GLY A 105 -10.75 -5.31 -8.51
CA GLY A 105 -10.54 -4.29 -7.49
C GLY A 105 -10.91 -4.74 -6.09
N THR A 106 -10.98 -6.07 -5.88
CA THR A 106 -11.30 -6.73 -4.61
C THR A 106 -10.02 -7.22 -3.91
N LEU A 107 -10.14 -7.91 -2.78
CA LEU A 107 -9.03 -8.19 -1.86
C LEU A 107 -8.65 -9.68 -1.88
N PRO A 108 -7.48 -10.06 -2.43
CA PRO A 108 -7.10 -11.46 -2.66
C PRO A 108 -6.83 -12.29 -1.40
N GLY A 109 -7.04 -11.70 -0.21
CA GLY A 109 -6.85 -12.34 1.08
C GLY A 109 -8.08 -12.23 1.97
N ASP A 110 -9.23 -11.84 1.42
CA ASP A 110 -10.51 -11.75 2.12
C ASP A 110 -11.58 -12.50 1.33
N PRO A 111 -12.01 -13.69 1.80
CA PRO A 111 -12.91 -14.58 1.05
C PRO A 111 -14.34 -14.04 0.93
N LYS A 112 -14.61 -12.86 1.51
CA LYS A 112 -15.87 -12.13 1.37
C LYS A 112 -15.79 -11.02 0.31
N SER A 113 -14.64 -10.83 -0.34
CA SER A 113 -14.34 -9.73 -1.24
C SER A 113 -14.06 -10.24 -2.66
N LYS A 114 -15.10 -10.48 -3.45
CA LYS A 114 -15.03 -10.96 -4.84
C LYS A 114 -15.87 -10.15 -5.82
#